data_AF-A0A413HSL7-F1
#
_entry.id   AF-A0A413HSL7-F1
#
_cell.length_a   1.000
_cell.length_b   1.000
_cell.length_c   1.000
_cell.angle_alpha   90.00
_cell.angle_beta   90.00
_cell.angle_gamma   90.00
#
_symmetry.space_group_name_H-M   'P 1'
#
loop_
_entity.id
_entity.type
_entity.pdbx_description
1 polymer ?
#
loop_
_entity_poly.entity_id
_entity_poly.type
_entity_poly.pdbx_seq_one_letter_code
_entity_poly.pdbx_strand_id
1 'polypeptide(L)'
;MEERNKLWRRKQQYRLLKSRIVKRADGFRGFMLDDGTYVQHPHWTQLIKSHWAQVYKTTGTPCSCPLCQGESYSRLAYEHETKRIIEESEM
;
A
#
# COMPACT_ATOMS: atom_id res chain seq x y z
N MET A 1 22.43 -10.16 -25.83
CA MET A 1 21.25 -9.40 -25.36
C MET A 1 20.50 -10.32 -24.41
N GLU A 2 20.26 -9.91 -23.16
CA GLU A 2 19.58 -10.78 -22.19
C GLU A 2 18.16 -11.09 -22.68
N GLU A 3 17.79 -12.36 -22.72
CA GLU A 3 16.54 -12.79 -23.33
C GLU A 3 15.34 -12.28 -22.51
N ARG A 4 14.44 -11.52 -23.15
CA ARG A 4 13.30 -10.85 -22.50
C ARG A 4 12.13 -11.81 -22.22
N ASN A 5 12.43 -12.89 -21.52
CA ASN A 5 11.49 -13.94 -21.14
C ASN A 5 10.67 -13.58 -19.87
N LYS A 6 9.74 -14.46 -19.48
CA LYS A 6 8.85 -14.24 -18.33
C LYS A 6 9.62 -14.02 -17.02
N LEU A 7 10.72 -14.76 -16.81
CA LEU A 7 11.57 -14.61 -15.64
C LEU A 7 12.25 -13.25 -15.61
N TRP A 8 12.75 -12.79 -16.76
CA TRP A 8 13.35 -11.47 -16.90
C TRP A 8 12.36 -10.36 -16.52
N ARG A 9 11.12 -10.42 -17.01
CA ARG A 9 10.07 -9.43 -16.66
C ARG A 9 9.78 -9.40 -15.17
N ARG A 10 9.68 -10.57 -14.52
CA ARG A 10 9.50 -10.67 -13.06
C ARG A 10 10.66 -10.05 -12.29
N LYS A 11 11.90 -10.32 -12.71
CA LYS A 11 13.11 -9.70 -12.11
C LYS A 11 13.10 -8.18 -12.26
N GLN A 12 12.74 -7.64 -13.42
CA GLN A 12 12.66 -6.20 -13.62
C GLN A 12 11.53 -5.55 -12.80
N GLN A 13 10.35 -6.18 -12.73
CA GLN A 13 9.26 -5.72 -11.86
C GLN A 13 9.68 -5.63 -10.39
N TYR A 14 10.37 -6.65 -9.88
CA TYR A 14 10.87 -6.63 -8.51
C TYR A 14 11.93 -5.55 -8.28
N ARG A 15 12.85 -5.33 -9.24
CA ARG A 15 13.85 -4.26 -9.17
C ARG A 15 13.19 -2.89 -9.08
N LEU A 16 12.17 -2.64 -9.90
CA LEU A 16 11.41 -1.39 -9.88
C LEU A 16 10.66 -1.20 -8.56
N LEU A 17 9.96 -2.24 -8.08
CA LEU A 17 9.27 -2.22 -6.78
C LEU A 17 10.26 -1.87 -5.66
N LYS A 18 11.38 -2.59 -5.56
CA LYS A 18 12.41 -2.34 -4.55
C LYS A 18 12.89 -0.89 -4.61
N SER A 19 13.21 -0.37 -5.79
CA SER A 19 13.66 1.01 -5.97
C SER A 19 12.63 2.03 -5.48
N ARG A 20 11.34 1.80 -5.76
CA ARG A 20 10.24 2.66 -5.29
C ARG A 20 10.13 2.66 -3.76
N ILE A 21 10.16 1.48 -3.14
CA ILE A 21 10.03 1.35 -1.68
C ILE A 21 11.25 1.94 -0.96
N VAL A 22 12.47 1.68 -1.43
CA VAL A 22 13.69 2.24 -0.84
C VAL A 22 13.64 3.76 -0.82
N LYS A 23 13.27 4.40 -1.95
CA LYS A 23 13.13 5.86 -2.02
C LYS A 23 12.10 6.44 -1.03
N ARG A 24 11.07 5.66 -0.68
CA ARG A 24 10.00 6.11 0.23
C ARG A 24 10.31 5.80 1.69
N ALA A 25 11.09 4.75 1.96
CA ALA A 25 11.44 4.28 3.30
C ALA A 25 12.07 5.38 4.16
N ASP A 26 12.99 6.15 3.59
CA ASP A 26 13.70 7.25 4.28
C ASP A 26 12.75 8.35 4.79
N GLY A 27 11.55 8.47 4.21
CA GLY A 27 10.54 9.43 4.63
C GLY A 27 9.68 8.98 5.81
N PHE A 28 9.77 7.73 6.26
CA PHE A 28 8.99 7.23 7.38
C PHE A 28 9.72 7.42 8.71
N ARG A 29 9.14 8.22 9.60
CA ARG A 29 9.58 8.30 11.00
C ARG A 29 9.06 7.14 11.84
N GLY A 30 7.88 6.63 11.50
CA GLY A 30 7.29 5.44 12.09
C GLY A 30 6.23 4.85 11.19
N PHE A 31 5.97 3.55 11.37
CA PHE A 31 5.02 2.79 10.56
C PHE A 31 4.41 1.66 11.39
N MET A 32 3.11 1.47 11.23
CA MET A 32 2.37 0.34 11.81
C MET A 32 2.36 -0.80 10.82
N LEU A 33 2.97 -1.92 11.18
CA LEU A 33 2.96 -3.13 10.37
C LEU A 33 1.57 -3.77 10.38
N ASP A 34 1.33 -4.67 9.43
CA ASP A 34 0.04 -5.34 9.27
C ASP A 34 -0.31 -6.24 10.47
N ASP A 35 0.68 -6.64 11.28
CA ASP A 35 0.49 -7.40 12.53
C ASP A 35 0.20 -6.51 13.76
N GLY A 36 0.10 -5.19 13.57
CA GLY A 36 -0.13 -4.21 14.63
C GLY A 36 1.14 -3.71 15.31
N THR A 37 2.32 -4.24 14.97
CA THR A 37 3.59 -3.79 15.55
C THR A 37 3.96 -2.40 15.03
N TYR A 38 4.27 -1.47 15.94
CA TYR A 38 4.78 -0.16 15.58
C TYR A 38 6.32 -0.17 15.50
N VAL A 39 6.85 0.26 14.36
CA VAL A 39 8.30 0.32 14.11
C VAL A 39 8.70 1.76 13.83
N GLN A 40 9.68 2.26 14.58
CA GLN A 40 10.33 3.53 14.27
C GLN A 40 11.36 3.33 13.16
N HIS A 41 11.40 4.27 12.21
CA HIS A 41 12.29 4.21 11.04
C HIS A 41 12.30 2.84 10.35
N PRO A 42 11.15 2.41 9.79
CA PRO A 42 11.02 1.07 9.21
C PRO A 42 12.00 0.87 8.06
N HIS A 43 12.65 -0.29 8.05
CA HIS A 43 13.53 -0.66 6.94
C HIS A 43 12.68 -1.03 5.70
N TRP A 44 13.20 -0.78 4.50
CA TRP A 44 12.46 -1.04 3.25
C TRP A 44 12.00 -2.51 3.11
N THR A 45 12.69 -3.47 3.74
CA THR A 45 12.28 -4.89 3.74
C THR A 45 11.04 -5.17 4.58
N GLN A 46 10.76 -4.34 5.59
CA GLN A 46 9.52 -4.40 6.36
C GLN A 46 8.38 -3.79 5.54
N LEU A 47 8.66 -2.65 4.89
CA LEU A 47 7.68 -1.97 4.03
C LEU A 47 7.28 -2.81 2.81
N ILE A 48 8.23 -3.44 2.10
CA ILE A 48 7.91 -4.21 0.88
C ILE A 48 7.00 -5.41 1.13
N LYS A 49 6.93 -5.88 2.38
CA LYS A 49 6.07 -6.98 2.81
C LYS A 49 4.70 -6.50 3.25
N SER A 50 4.53 -5.23 3.60
CA SER A 50 3.26 -4.72 4.10
C SER A 50 2.25 -4.49 2.96
N HIS A 51 0.97 -4.50 3.31
CA HIS A 51 -0.11 -4.18 2.39
C HIS A 51 0.02 -2.79 1.76
N TRP A 52 0.55 -1.81 2.51
CA TRP A 52 0.86 -0.48 1.99
C TRP A 52 1.73 -0.50 0.72
N ALA A 53 2.70 -1.43 0.62
CA ALA A 53 3.58 -1.52 -0.55
C ALA A 53 2.92 -2.12 -1.80
N GLN A 54 1.72 -2.69 -1.70
CA GLN A 54 1.05 -3.34 -2.84
C GLN A 54 0.78 -2.36 -3.98
N VAL A 55 0.40 -1.11 -3.68
CA VAL A 55 0.12 -0.07 -4.68
C VAL A 55 1.36 0.22 -5.54
N TYR A 56 2.55 0.09 -4.97
CA TYR A 56 3.81 0.34 -5.66
C TYR A 56 4.21 -0.77 -6.65
N LYS A 57 3.50 -1.92 -6.66
CA LYS A 57 3.71 -2.99 -7.65
C LYS A 57 3.24 -2.57 -9.04
N THR A 58 2.11 -1.86 -9.10
CA THR A 58 1.48 -1.41 -10.35
C THR A 58 1.79 0.06 -10.64
N THR A 59 1.85 0.90 -9.61
CA THR A 59 1.96 2.36 -9.76
C THR A 59 3.31 2.88 -9.27
N GLY A 60 3.97 3.73 -10.07
CA GLY A 60 5.30 4.26 -9.73
C GLY A 60 5.29 5.27 -8.60
N THR A 61 4.51 6.33 -8.81
CA THR A 61 4.16 7.32 -7.80
C THR A 61 2.66 7.25 -7.65
N PRO A 62 2.14 6.62 -6.59
CA PRO A 62 0.71 6.70 -6.32
C PRO A 62 0.32 8.16 -6.20
N CYS A 63 -0.89 8.47 -6.69
CA CYS A 63 -1.49 9.79 -6.51
C CYS A 63 -1.40 10.20 -5.03
N SER A 64 -1.23 11.48 -4.74
CA SER A 64 -1.39 12.01 -3.38
C SER A 64 -2.86 12.07 -2.94
N CYS A 65 -3.81 11.88 -3.85
CA CYS A 65 -5.24 11.97 -3.57
C CYS A 65 -5.75 10.74 -2.82
N PRO A 66 -6.60 10.90 -1.78
CA PRO A 66 -7.17 9.80 -1.00
C PRO A 66 -7.85 8.71 -1.84
N LEU A 67 -8.55 9.11 -2.91
CA LEU A 67 -9.23 8.19 -3.85
C LEU A 67 -8.25 7.26 -4.60
N CYS A 68 -7.08 7.76 -5.00
CA CYS A 68 -6.11 6.98 -5.78
C CYS A 68 -4.87 6.55 -4.96
N GLN A 69 -4.73 6.99 -3.70
CA GLN A 69 -4.02 6.24 -2.65
C GLN A 69 -4.79 4.98 -2.26
N GLY A 70 -6.09 4.94 -2.59
CA GLY A 70 -7.06 3.99 -2.07
C GLY A 70 -7.55 4.45 -0.70
N GLU A 71 -8.80 4.17 -0.39
CA GLU A 71 -9.24 4.13 1.00
C GLU A 71 -8.73 2.81 1.61
N SER A 72 -8.01 2.87 2.72
CA SER A 72 -7.86 1.66 3.54
C SER A 72 -9.25 1.33 4.07
N TYR A 73 -9.88 0.29 3.51
CA TYR A 73 -11.18 -0.20 3.96
C TYR A 73 -11.21 -0.29 5.49
N SER A 74 -12.04 0.53 6.11
CA SER A 74 -12.31 0.49 7.54
C SER A 74 -13.66 -0.18 7.72
N ARG A 75 -13.64 -1.44 8.21
CA ARG A 75 -14.86 -2.20 8.51
C ARG A 75 -15.78 -1.44 9.46
N LEU A 76 -15.19 -0.76 10.45
CA LEU A 76 -15.94 0.07 11.40
C LEU A 76 -16.61 1.26 10.70
N ALA A 77 -15.91 1.95 9.80
CA ALA A 77 -16.49 3.04 9.03
C ALA A 77 -17.64 2.54 8.13
N TYR A 78 -17.47 1.37 7.51
CA TYR A 78 -18.52 0.74 6.70
C TYR A 78 -19.76 0.37 7.52
N GLU A 79 -19.59 -0.24 8.70
CA GLU A 79 -20.70 -0.60 9.59
C GLU A 79 -21.47 0.65 10.08
N HIS A 80 -20.75 1.72 10.44
CA HIS A 80 -21.37 3.00 10.83
C HIS A 80 -22.11 3.67 9.67
N GLU A 81 -21.51 3.73 8.48
CA GLU A 81 -22.12 4.33 7.28
C GLU A 81 -23.37 3.55 6.85
N THR A 82 -23.30 2.21 6.88
CA THR A 82 -24.43 1.34 6.54
C THR A 82 -25.58 1.54 7.52
N LYS A 83 -25.28 1.64 8.83
CA LYS A 83 -26.30 1.90 9.85
C LYS A 83 -27.01 3.24 9.62
N ARG A 84 -26.26 4.30 9.31
CA ARG A 84 -26.82 5.62 9.01
C ARG A 84 -27.75 5.58 7.79
N ILE A 85 -27.31 4.93 6.71
CA ILE A 85 -28.11 4.81 5.47
C ILE A 85 -29.44 4.09 5.73
N ILE A 86 -29.43 3.02 6.55
CA ILE A 86 -30.64 2.30 6.92
C ILE A 86 -31.59 3.21 7.71
N GLU A 87 -31.10 3.88 8.75
CA GLU A 87 -31.88 4.79 9.59
C GLU A 87 -32.48 5.96 8.79
N GLU A 88 -31.73 6.52 7.83
CA GLU A 88 -32.20 7.59 6.94
C GLU A 88 -33.22 7.09 5.91
N SER A 89 -33.13 5.82 5.48
CA SER A 89 -34.05 5.22 4.52
C SER A 89 -35.38 4.76 5.13
N GLU A 90 -35.42 4.60 6.45
CA GLU A 90 -36.61 4.19 7.23
C GLU A 90 -37.41 5.40 7.79
N MET A 91 -36.95 6.63 7.54
CA MET A 91 -37.71 7.88 7.74
C MET A 91 -38.50 8.28 6.51
#